data_AF-A0A6I3XLP3-F1
#
_entry.id   AF-A0A6I3XLP3-F1
#
_cell.length_a   1.000
_cell.length_b   1.000
_cell.length_c   1.000
_cell.angle_alpha   90.00
_cell.angle_beta   90.00
_cell.angle_gamma   90.00
#
_symmetry.space_group_name_H-M   'P 1'
#
loop_
_entity.id
_entity.type
_entity.pdbx_description
1 polymer ?
#
loop_
_entity_poly.entity_id
_entity_poly.type
_entity_poly.pdbx_seq_one_letter_code
_entity_poly.pdbx_strand_id
1 'polypeptide(L)'
;MSAPADKGSLLISRALDIIFVKYPARTSLGVTLGFATKFLVILLSAFVAVPQQILESSILGWGSIGIVLLHIQTIRALARKAPLGDEALETAITLIESGNFSASERRQHYRNLIERVSKTVALNAQTRAELNSIDKDEDKNEAIGDI
;
A
#
# COMPACT_ATOMS: atom_id res chain seq x y z
N MET A 1 22.61 -8.54 -2.56
CA MET A 1 22.54 -7.50 -3.62
C MET A 1 21.08 -7.06 -3.75
N SER A 2 20.67 -6.00 -3.06
CA SER A 2 19.30 -5.46 -3.12
C SER A 2 19.24 -4.35 -4.17
N ALA A 3 18.61 -4.63 -5.31
CA ALA A 3 18.35 -3.66 -6.36
C ALA A 3 17.53 -2.47 -5.81
N PRO A 4 17.74 -1.24 -6.30
CA PRO A 4 16.98 -0.08 -5.86
C PRO A 4 15.51 -0.33 -6.17
N ALA A 5 14.66 -0.35 -5.14
CA ALA A 5 13.24 -0.58 -5.30
C ALA A 5 12.65 0.60 -6.10
N ASP A 6 12.54 0.40 -7.41
CA ASP A 6 11.84 1.30 -8.31
C ASP A 6 10.45 1.60 -7.73
N LYS A 7 10.06 2.88 -7.71
CA LYS A 7 8.81 3.35 -7.10
C LYS A 7 7.57 2.56 -7.56
N GLY A 8 7.61 1.99 -8.76
CA GLY A 8 6.58 1.09 -9.30
C GLY A 8 6.48 -0.25 -8.57
N SER A 9 7.61 -0.86 -8.18
CA SER A 9 7.62 -2.11 -7.39
C SER A 9 7.01 -1.92 -6.00
N LEU A 10 7.24 -0.75 -5.41
CA LEU A 10 6.67 -0.38 -4.11
C LEU A 10 5.15 -0.17 -4.19
N LEU A 11 4.66 0.41 -5.30
CA LEU A 11 3.24 0.55 -5.59
C LEU A 11 2.55 -0.79 -5.85
N ILE A 12 3.19 -1.68 -6.62
CA ILE A 12 2.63 -3.01 -6.92
C ILE A 12 2.57 -3.86 -5.65
N SER A 13 3.65 -3.89 -4.87
CA SER A 13 3.70 -4.60 -3.60
C SER A 13 2.59 -4.12 -2.66
N ARG A 14 2.42 -2.81 -2.52
CA ARG A 14 1.36 -2.22 -1.69
C ARG A 14 -0.04 -2.48 -2.23
N ALA A 15 -0.23 -2.49 -3.55
CA ALA A 15 -1.50 -2.83 -4.17
C ALA A 15 -1.87 -4.29 -3.90
N LEU A 16 -0.91 -5.21 -4.03
CA LEU A 16 -1.10 -6.63 -3.72
C LEU A 16 -1.43 -6.83 -2.23
N ASP A 17 -0.74 -6.13 -1.34
CA ASP A 17 -0.99 -6.20 0.10
C ASP A 17 -2.41 -5.70 0.46
N ILE A 18 -2.83 -4.59 -0.14
CA ILE A 18 -4.18 -4.04 0.07
C ILE A 18 -5.26 -4.99 -0.49
N ILE A 19 -5.04 -5.53 -1.68
CA ILE A 19 -6.01 -6.39 -2.37
C ILE A 19 -6.13 -7.74 -1.65
N PHE A 20 -5.02 -8.39 -1.31
CA PHE A 20 -5.04 -9.76 -0.78
C PHE A 20 -5.06 -9.85 0.75
N VAL A 21 -4.37 -8.96 1.45
CA VAL A 21 -4.22 -9.04 2.92
C VAL A 21 -5.27 -8.18 3.62
N LYS A 22 -5.51 -6.95 3.13
CA LYS A 22 -6.38 -6.00 3.82
C LYS A 22 -7.87 -6.19 3.52
N TYR A 23 -8.23 -6.66 2.33
CA TYR A 23 -9.63 -6.83 1.91
C TYR A 23 -9.92 -8.16 1.18
N PRO A 24 -9.62 -9.33 1.79
CA PRO A 24 -9.78 -10.64 1.14
C PRO A 24 -11.22 -10.88 0.65
N ALA A 25 -12.22 -10.45 1.44
CA ALA A 25 -13.64 -10.58 1.08
C ALA A 25 -14.02 -9.73 -0.14
N ARG A 26 -13.42 -8.55 -0.32
CA ARG A 26 -13.71 -7.68 -1.48
C ARG A 26 -13.03 -8.23 -2.74
N THR A 27 -11.88 -8.87 -2.59
CA THR A 27 -11.16 -9.52 -3.69
C THR A 27 -11.87 -10.79 -4.15
N SER A 28 -12.34 -11.63 -3.22
CA SER A 28 -13.17 -12.78 -3.59
C SER A 28 -14.46 -12.35 -4.30
N LEU A 29 -15.12 -11.29 -3.82
CA LEU A 29 -16.30 -10.71 -4.47
C LEU A 29 -15.97 -10.14 -5.85
N GLY A 30 -14.79 -9.52 -6.01
CA GLY A 30 -14.24 -9.07 -7.28
C GLY A 30 -14.06 -10.19 -8.29
N VAL A 31 -13.45 -11.29 -7.84
CA VAL A 31 -13.29 -12.50 -8.67
C VAL A 31 -14.66 -13.03 -9.06
N THR A 32 -15.56 -13.28 -8.10
CA THR A 32 -16.91 -13.80 -8.36
C THR A 32 -17.68 -12.91 -9.33
N LEU A 33 -17.59 -11.58 -9.16
CA LEU A 33 -18.22 -10.62 -10.07
C LEU A 33 -17.64 -10.73 -11.48
N GLY A 34 -16.32 -10.83 -11.62
CA GLY A 34 -15.66 -11.02 -12.91
C GLY A 34 -16.13 -12.27 -13.63
N PHE A 35 -16.19 -13.40 -12.92
CA PHE A 35 -16.73 -14.66 -13.44
C PHE A 35 -18.22 -14.56 -13.80
N ALA A 36 -19.04 -13.96 -12.93
CA ALA A 36 -20.46 -13.76 -13.21
C ALA A 36 -20.68 -12.89 -14.45
N THR A 37 -19.84 -11.87 -14.65
CA THR A 37 -19.87 -11.01 -15.84
C THR A 37 -19.51 -11.80 -17.10
N LYS A 38 -18.45 -12.62 -17.06
CA LYS A 38 -18.09 -13.51 -18.19
C LYS A 38 -19.24 -14.47 -18.53
N PHE A 39 -19.84 -15.07 -17.50
CA PHE A 39 -20.97 -15.97 -17.68
C PHE A 39 -22.16 -15.26 -18.33
N LEU A 40 -22.46 -14.04 -17.88
CA LEU A 40 -23.52 -13.21 -18.46
C LEU A 40 -23.24 -12.85 -19.93
N VAL A 41 -21.99 -12.51 -20.26
CA VAL A 41 -21.58 -12.22 -21.66
C VAL A 41 -21.75 -13.45 -22.55
N ILE A 42 -21.37 -14.64 -22.08
CA ILE A 42 -21.56 -15.89 -22.83
C ILE A 42 -23.06 -16.14 -23.03
N LEU A 43 -23.88 -15.98 -21.99
CA LEU A 43 -25.32 -16.18 -22.07
C LEU A 43 -25.98 -15.18 -23.06
N LEU A 44 -25.54 -13.93 -23.04
CA LEU A 44 -26.02 -12.88 -23.94
C LEU A 44 -25.47 -12.99 -25.36
N SER A 45 -24.35 -13.69 -25.57
CA SER A 45 -23.76 -13.88 -26.90
C SER A 45 -24.67 -14.66 -27.84
N ALA A 46 -25.60 -15.44 -27.30
CA ALA A 46 -26.66 -16.10 -28.07
C ALA A 46 -27.67 -15.10 -28.69
N PHE A 47 -27.79 -13.90 -28.12
CA PHE A 47 -28.76 -12.89 -28.52
C PHE A 47 -28.12 -11.64 -29.13
N VAL A 48 -26.84 -11.40 -28.86
CA VAL A 48 -26.12 -10.19 -29.26
C VAL A 48 -24.81 -10.60 -29.94
N ALA A 49 -24.48 -9.95 -31.06
CA ALA A 49 -23.19 -10.13 -31.73
C ALA A 49 -22.06 -9.61 -30.83
N VAL A 50 -21.43 -10.52 -30.09
CA VAL A 50 -20.25 -10.22 -29.26
C VAL A 50 -18.99 -10.54 -30.07
N PRO A 51 -17.99 -9.64 -30.10
CA PRO A 51 -16.71 -9.90 -30.75
C PRO A 51 -16.04 -11.17 -30.23
N GLN A 52 -15.48 -11.99 -31.12
CA GLN A 52 -14.83 -13.25 -30.73
C GLN A 52 -13.64 -13.03 -29.78
N GLN A 53 -12.94 -11.88 -29.88
CA GLN A 53 -11.86 -11.56 -28.95
C GLN A 53 -12.33 -11.48 -27.49
N ILE A 54 -13.59 -11.08 -27.26
CA ILE A 54 -14.17 -10.97 -25.92
C ILE A 54 -14.58 -12.37 -25.41
N LEU A 55 -15.07 -13.24 -26.28
CA LEU A 55 -15.46 -14.62 -25.94
C LEU A 55 -14.25 -15.50 -25.61
N GLU A 56 -13.16 -15.36 -26.38
CA GLU A 56 -11.92 -16.13 -26.22
C GLU A 56 -11.01 -15.59 -25.11
N SER A 57 -11.34 -14.43 -24.55
CA SER A 57 -10.52 -13.82 -23.51
C SER A 57 -10.40 -14.69 -22.26
N SER A 58 -9.19 -14.71 -21.69
CA SER A 58 -8.83 -15.55 -20.55
C SER A 58 -9.75 -15.30 -19.36
N ILE A 59 -10.14 -16.38 -18.69
CA ILE A 59 -11.03 -16.31 -17.53
C ILE A 59 -10.39 -15.55 -16.35
N LEU A 60 -9.06 -15.61 -16.25
CA LEU A 60 -8.28 -14.83 -15.29
C LEU A 60 -8.35 -13.33 -15.58
N GLY A 61 -8.47 -12.94 -16.86
CA GLY A 61 -8.65 -11.54 -17.26
C GLY A 61 -9.98 -10.96 -16.81
N TRP A 62 -11.05 -11.75 -16.85
CA TRP A 62 -12.34 -11.34 -16.31
C TRP A 62 -12.33 -11.24 -14.79
N GLY A 63 -11.66 -12.19 -14.11
CA GLY A 63 -11.44 -12.12 -12.68
C GLY A 63 -10.68 -10.86 -12.26
N SER A 64 -9.61 -10.50 -12.97
CA SER A 64 -8.84 -9.29 -12.68
C SER A 64 -9.64 -8.01 -12.92
N ILE A 65 -10.43 -7.94 -14.00
CA ILE A 65 -11.35 -6.81 -14.26
C ILE A 65 -12.34 -6.65 -13.10
N GLY A 66 -12.93 -7.75 -12.63
CA GLY A 66 -13.87 -7.71 -11.51
C GLY A 66 -13.23 -7.22 -10.21
N ILE A 67 -11.99 -7.65 -9.92
CA ILE A 67 -11.21 -7.15 -8.77
C ILE A 67 -10.97 -5.63 -8.90
N VAL A 68 -10.53 -5.18 -10.08
CA VAL A 68 -10.23 -3.76 -10.33
C VAL A 68 -11.47 -2.90 -10.20
N LEU A 69 -12.61 -3.35 -10.74
CA LEU A 69 -13.89 -2.64 -10.61
C LEU A 69 -14.30 -2.46 -9.15
N LEU A 70 -14.21 -3.53 -8.34
CA LEU A 70 -14.57 -3.45 -6.93
C LEU A 70 -13.57 -2.66 -6.09
N HIS A 71 -12.32 -2.54 -6.55
CA HIS A 71 -11.28 -1.75 -5.89
C HIS A 71 -11.12 -0.34 -6.46
N ILE A 72 -11.91 0.07 -7.46
CA ILE A 72 -11.72 1.37 -8.12
C ILE A 72 -11.83 2.55 -7.14
N GLN A 73 -12.71 2.45 -6.14
CA GLN A 73 -12.83 3.46 -5.09
C GLN A 73 -11.62 3.47 -4.16
N THR A 74 -11.10 2.29 -3.80
CA THR A 74 -9.88 2.13 -2.99
C THR A 74 -8.66 2.68 -3.73
N ILE A 75 -8.53 2.37 -5.02
CA ILE A 75 -7.44 2.86 -5.89
C ILE A 75 -7.53 4.37 -6.04
N ARG A 76 -8.73 4.93 -6.24
CA ARG A 76 -8.94 6.38 -6.32
C ARG A 76 -8.66 7.09 -5.00
N ALA A 77 -8.97 6.47 -3.86
CA ALA A 77 -8.61 6.98 -2.54
C ALA A 77 -7.09 6.95 -2.33
N LEU A 78 -6.43 5.86 -2.73
CA LEU A 78 -4.98 5.69 -2.63
C LEU A 78 -4.22 6.66 -3.55
N ALA A 79 -4.74 6.94 -4.74
CA ALA A 79 -4.15 7.91 -5.67
C ALA A 79 -4.29 9.37 -5.21
N ARG A 80 -5.30 9.67 -4.39
CA ARG A 80 -5.54 11.02 -3.85
C ARG A 80 -4.76 11.32 -2.58
N LYS A 81 -4.40 10.29 -1.81
CA LYS A 81 -3.61 10.45 -0.59
C LYS A 81 -2.15 10.24 -0.94
N ALA A 82 -1.34 11.29 -0.83
CA ALA A 82 0.11 11.14 -0.87
C ALA A 82 0.50 10.10 0.19
N PRO A 83 1.25 9.04 -0.16
CA PRO A 83 1.62 8.00 0.78
C PRO A 83 2.57 8.61 1.81
N LEU A 84 2.01 9.10 2.92
CA LEU A 84 2.74 9.24 4.16
C LEU A 84 3.09 7.80 4.55
N GLY A 85 4.35 7.42 4.44
CA GLY A 85 4.82 6.04 4.50
C GLY A 85 4.60 5.31 5.83
N ASP A 86 3.80 5.87 6.75
CA ASP A 86 3.54 5.37 8.08
C ASP A 86 2.02 5.30 8.35
N GLU A 87 1.49 4.08 8.45
CA GLU A 87 0.07 3.80 8.69
C GLU A 87 -0.39 4.29 10.07
N ALA A 88 0.50 4.34 11.05
CA ALA A 88 0.20 4.88 12.38
C ALA A 88 0.02 6.40 12.32
N LEU A 89 0.82 7.09 11.50
CA LEU A 89 0.70 8.52 11.27
C LEU A 89 -0.62 8.85 10.56
N GLU A 90 -0.99 8.09 9.53
CA GLU A 90 -2.22 8.30 8.79
C GLU A 90 -3.46 8.05 9.66
N THR A 91 -3.41 7.03 10.52
CA THR A 91 -4.46 6.73 11.51
C THR A 91 -4.58 7.86 12.53
N ALA A 92 -3.46 8.36 13.05
CA ALA A 92 -3.45 9.47 14.02
C ALA A 92 -4.05 10.75 13.43
N ILE A 93 -3.69 11.11 12.19
CA ILE A 93 -4.27 12.28 11.50
C ILE A 93 -5.77 12.09 11.30
N THR A 94 -6.20 10.90 10.85
CA THR A 94 -7.62 10.59 10.64
C THR A 94 -8.43 10.71 11.94
N LEU A 95 -7.89 10.27 13.08
CA LEU A 95 -8.53 10.41 14.39
C LEU A 95 -8.63 11.87 14.85
N ILE A 96 -7.62 12.69 14.56
CA ILE A 96 -7.63 14.12 14.88
C ILE A 96 -8.66 14.88 14.02
N GLU A 97 -8.81 14.49 12.75
CA GLU A 97 -9.76 15.12 11.82
C GLU A 97 -11.21 14.69 12.04
N SER A 98 -11.44 13.41 12.37
CA SER A 98 -12.78 12.86 12.60
C SER A 98 -13.29 13.04 14.04
N GLY A 99 -12.40 13.33 14.99
CA GLY A 99 -12.78 13.59 16.37
C GLY A 99 -13.50 14.91 16.55
N ASN A 100 -14.47 14.95 17.47
CA ASN A 100 -15.26 16.14 17.78
C ASN A 100 -14.48 17.12 18.66
N PHE A 101 -13.33 17.58 18.16
CA PHE A 101 -12.42 18.49 18.86
C PHE A 101 -12.67 19.94 18.45
N SER A 102 -12.56 20.84 19.44
CA SER A 102 -12.47 22.27 19.17
C SER A 102 -11.23 22.61 18.34
N ALA A 103 -11.23 23.76 17.68
CA ALA A 103 -10.11 24.17 16.83
C ALA A 103 -8.78 24.28 17.60
N SER A 104 -8.82 24.68 18.87
CA SER A 104 -7.67 24.78 19.76
C SER A 104 -7.12 23.40 20.16
N GLU A 105 -7.99 22.47 20.56
CA GLU A 105 -7.62 21.10 20.92
C GLU A 105 -7.01 20.37 19.72
N ARG A 106 -7.61 20.51 18.54
CA ARG A 106 -7.10 19.92 17.30
C ARG A 106 -5.69 20.40 16.99
N ARG A 107 -5.43 21.71 17.15
CA ARG A 107 -4.10 22.30 16.97
C ARG A 107 -3.09 21.76 17.98
N GLN A 108 -3.52 21.50 19.22
CA GLN A 108 -2.67 20.88 20.24
C GLN A 108 -2.36 19.42 19.88
N HIS A 109 -3.33 18.65 19.40
CA HIS A 109 -3.10 17.27 18.95
C HIS A 109 -2.13 17.19 17.77
N TYR A 110 -2.24 18.09 16.79
CA TYR A 110 -1.26 18.17 15.71
C TYR A 110 0.15 18.50 16.22
N ARG A 111 0.29 19.43 17.17
CA ARG A 111 1.60 19.74 17.78
C ARG A 111 2.20 18.53 18.47
N ASN A 112 1.41 17.81 19.27
CA ASN A 112 1.84 16.59 19.95
C ASN A 112 2.25 15.50 18.95
N LEU A 113 1.52 15.36 17.84
CA LEU A 113 1.86 14.39 16.79
C LEU A 113 3.19 14.75 16.12
N ILE A 114 3.38 16.01 15.74
CA ILE A 114 4.63 16.51 15.14
C ILE A 114 5.80 16.28 16.10
N GLU A 115 5.64 16.56 17.39
CA GLU A 115 6.70 16.38 18.40
C GLU A 115 7.08 14.89 18.59
N ARG A 116 6.09 13.99 18.60
CA ARG A 116 6.36 12.55 18.70
C ARG A 116 7.12 12.05 17.48
N VAL A 117 6.66 12.43 16.29
CA VAL A 117 7.30 12.02 15.02
C VAL A 117 8.71 12.57 14.92
N SER A 118 8.93 13.84 15.27
CA SER A 118 10.28 14.44 15.24
C SER A 118 11.23 13.77 16.23
N LYS A 119 10.77 13.42 17.44
CA LYS A 119 11.54 12.65 18.41
C LYS A 119 11.90 11.27 17.87
N THR A 120 10.96 10.53 17.30
CA THR A 120 11.23 9.21 16.72
C THR A 120 12.21 9.28 15.56
N VAL A 121 12.11 10.29 14.69
CA VAL A 121 13.06 10.50 13.59
C VAL A 121 14.46 10.85 14.12
N ALA A 122 14.56 11.71 15.13
CA ALA A 122 15.84 12.08 15.75
C ALA A 122 16.51 10.87 16.43
N LEU A 123 15.73 10.07 17.18
CA LEU A 123 16.19 8.83 17.81
C LEU A 123 16.70 7.84 16.74
N ASN A 124 15.95 7.61 15.67
CA ASN A 124 16.39 6.72 14.58
C ASN A 124 17.66 7.21 13.87
N ALA A 125 17.83 8.52 13.72
CA ALA A 125 19.05 9.09 13.14
C ALA A 125 20.26 8.88 14.06
N GLN A 126 20.09 9.06 15.36
CA GLN A 126 21.14 8.85 16.36
C GLN A 126 21.52 7.37 16.47
N THR A 127 20.55 6.47 16.57
CA THR A 127 20.80 5.01 16.60
C THR A 127 21.50 4.53 15.33
N ARG A 128 21.14 5.05 14.15
CA ARG A 128 21.87 4.74 12.91
C ARG A 128 23.30 5.27 12.90
N ALA A 129 23.54 6.45 13.49
CA ALA A 129 24.89 6.99 13.62
C ALA A 129 25.75 6.14 14.57
N GLU A 130 25.18 5.66 15.68
CA GLU A 130 25.85 4.77 16.63
C GLU A 130 26.16 3.39 16.03
N LEU A 131 25.21 2.77 15.31
CA LEU A 131 25.45 1.51 14.61
C LEU A 131 26.56 1.64 13.56
N ASN A 132 26.55 2.73 12.77
CA ASN A 132 27.59 2.99 11.78
C ASN A 132 28.98 3.26 12.40
N SER A 133 29.05 3.73 13.65
CA SER A 133 30.33 3.84 14.35
C SER A 133 30.84 2.50 14.87
N ILE A 134 29.93 1.61 15.30
CA ILE A 134 30.29 0.26 15.76
C ILE A 134 30.83 -0.58 14.59
N ASP A 135 30.14 -0.60 13.44
CA ASP A 135 30.60 -1.33 12.24
C ASP A 135 32.00 -0.86 11.78
N LYS A 136 32.26 0.44 11.86
CA LYS A 136 33.57 1.01 11.50
C LYS A 136 34.68 0.64 12.47
N ASP A 137 34.35 0.47 13.74
CA ASP A 137 35.31 0.05 14.75
C ASP A 137 35.59 -1.46 14.65
N GLU A 138 34.61 -2.27 14.23
CA GLU A 138 34.75 -3.71 13.97
C GLU A 138 35.63 -3.98 12.73
N ASP A 139 35.37 -3.29 11.61
CA ASP A 139 36.20 -3.36 10.39
C ASP A 139 37.67 -2.97 10.66
N LYS A 140 37.89 -2.01 11.56
CA LYS A 140 39.23 -1.53 11.90
C LYS A 140 39.98 -2.48 12.83
N ASN A 141 39.26 -3.27 13.62
CA ASN A 141 39.84 -4.25 14.53
C ASN A 141 40.19 -5.55 13.78
N GLU A 142 39.39 -5.96 12.79
CA GLU A 142 39.74 -7.06 11.88
C GLU A 142 41.02 -6.74 11.07
N ALA A 143 41.17 -5.51 10.57
CA ALA A 143 42.36 -5.10 9.81
C ALA A 143 43.66 -5.07 10.63
N ILE A 144 43.58 -5.07 11.97
CA ILE A 144 44.75 -5.11 12.88
C ILE A 144 45.07 -6.55 13.31
N GLY A 145 44.09 -7.47 13.26
CA GLY A 145 44.28 -8.88 13.62
C GLY A 145 44.97 -9.75 12.56
N ASP A 146 45.08 -9.25 11.32
CA ASP A 146 45.70 -9.93 10.17
C ASP A 146 47.17 -9.53 9.91
N ILE A 147 47.83 -8.83 10.86
CA ILE A 147 49.27 -8.50 10.83
C ILE A 147 49.99 -9.25 11.95
#